data_AF-U2YXW3-F1
#
_entry.id   AF-U2YXW3-F1
#
_cell.length_a   1.000
_cell.length_b   1.000
_cell.length_c   1.000
_cell.angle_alpha   90.00
_cell.angle_beta   90.00
_cell.angle_gamma   90.00
#
_symmetry.space_group_name_H-M   'P 1'
#
loop_
_entity.id
_entity.type
_entity.pdbx_description
1 polymer ?
#
loop_
_entity_poly.entity_id
_entity_poly.type
_entity_poly.pdbx_seq_one_letter_code
_entity_poly.pdbx_strand_id
1 'polypeptide(L)'
;MSEIAEQASCSTDGARDALSQLVEMDIVETRGSRPAEYRRNEAYFRWKRIEDLARDHTPSELRTQIDDLIEEDDALQERFDAPSPNAVSPGEFDGVDHETVHDRWEALSRWRSLRHDIELLQQAAHRAEQRRDTSDTASA
;
A
#
# COMPACT_ATOMS: atom_id res chain seq x y z
N MET A 1 -27.11 0.72 -2.02
CA MET A 1 -27.41 2.12 -1.63
C MET A 1 -28.28 2.24 -0.37
N SER A 2 -28.47 1.18 0.43
CA SER A 2 -29.12 1.26 1.76
C SER A 2 -28.12 1.02 2.90
N GLU A 3 -27.13 0.14 2.70
CA GLU A 3 -26.24 -0.30 3.79
C GLU A 3 -25.31 0.80 4.37
N ILE A 4 -24.92 1.81 3.59
CA ILE A 4 -24.06 2.91 4.11
C ILE A 4 -24.88 3.96 4.87
N ALA A 5 -26.18 4.13 4.54
CA ALA A 5 -27.04 5.14 5.17
C ALA A 5 -27.58 4.69 6.54
N GLU A 6 -27.65 3.39 6.81
CA GLU A 6 -28.06 2.87 8.12
C GLU A 6 -26.92 2.87 9.15
N GLN A 7 -25.65 2.82 8.70
CA GLN A 7 -24.48 2.79 9.60
C GLN A 7 -24.08 4.19 10.12
N ALA A 8 -24.37 5.23 9.34
CA ALA A 8 -24.17 6.62 9.72
C ALA A 8 -25.54 7.26 9.79
N SER A 9 -26.05 7.58 11.00
CA SER A 9 -27.35 8.23 11.22
C SER A 9 -27.51 9.56 10.48
N CYS A 10 -27.63 9.53 9.15
CA CYS A 10 -27.61 10.66 8.25
C CYS A 10 -28.61 10.44 7.12
N SER A 11 -29.30 11.50 6.70
CA SER A 11 -30.19 11.45 5.56
C SER A 11 -29.40 11.16 4.27
N THR A 12 -30.05 10.52 3.30
CA THR A 12 -29.43 10.19 2.00
C THR A 12 -28.82 11.42 1.30
N ASP A 13 -29.38 12.61 1.49
CA ASP A 13 -28.83 13.86 0.96
C ASP A 13 -27.61 14.37 1.75
N GLY A 14 -27.61 14.24 3.08
CA GLY A 14 -26.41 14.54 3.89
C GLY A 14 -25.24 13.61 3.57
N ALA A 15 -25.52 12.33 3.30
CA ALA A 15 -24.50 11.38 2.86
C ALA A 15 -23.93 11.73 1.47
N ARG A 16 -24.75 12.22 0.53
CA ARG A 16 -24.29 12.66 -0.80
C ARG A 16 -23.44 13.92 -0.73
N ASP A 17 -23.82 14.87 0.11
CA ASP A 17 -23.11 16.13 0.27
C ASP A 17 -21.74 15.91 0.95
N ALA A 18 -21.69 15.02 1.94
CA ALA A 18 -20.43 14.58 2.55
C ALA A 18 -19.52 13.85 1.54
N LEU A 19 -20.08 12.94 0.73
CA LEU A 19 -19.31 12.22 -0.29
C LEU A 19 -18.80 13.13 -1.41
N SER A 20 -19.58 14.15 -1.81
CA SER A 20 -19.16 15.12 -2.82
C SER A 20 -18.01 15.99 -2.32
N GLN A 21 -18.03 16.40 -1.04
CA GLN A 21 -16.90 17.09 -0.41
C GLN A 21 -15.64 16.22 -0.35
N LEU A 22 -15.77 14.91 -0.10
CA LEU A 22 -14.62 14.00 -0.11
C LEU A 22 -14.04 13.77 -1.53
N VAL A 23 -14.89 13.82 -2.56
CA VAL A 23 -14.44 13.81 -3.96
C VAL A 23 -13.72 15.11 -4.30
N GLU A 24 -14.23 16.26 -3.85
CA GLU A 24 -13.58 17.57 -4.03
C GLU A 24 -12.22 17.65 -3.33
N MET A 25 -12.05 16.92 -2.21
CA MET A 25 -10.78 16.79 -1.50
C MET A 25 -9.85 15.70 -2.07
N ASP A 26 -10.19 15.07 -3.20
CA ASP A 26 -9.48 13.93 -3.80
C ASP A 26 -9.33 12.69 -2.88
N ILE A 27 -10.11 12.61 -1.81
CA ILE A 27 -10.09 11.48 -0.85
C ILE A 27 -10.88 10.28 -1.39
N VAL A 28 -11.88 10.54 -2.23
CA VAL A 28 -12.80 9.56 -2.82
C VAL A 28 -12.85 9.74 -4.33
N GLU A 29 -12.78 8.66 -5.08
CA GLU A 29 -13.03 8.63 -6.53
C GLU A 29 -14.47 8.17 -6.81
N THR A 30 -15.09 8.70 -7.86
CA THR A 30 -16.41 8.27 -8.33
C THR A 30 -16.28 7.46 -9.62
N ARG A 31 -16.94 6.30 -9.68
CA ARG A 31 -17.02 5.45 -10.87
C ARG A 31 -18.48 5.21 -11.27
N GLY A 32 -18.77 5.39 -12.56
CA GLY A 32 -20.11 5.16 -13.13
C GLY A 32 -21.07 6.36 -12.98
N SER A 33 -22.08 6.43 -13.84
CA SER A 33 -23.00 7.58 -13.93
C SER A 33 -24.35 7.35 -13.24
N ARG A 34 -24.73 6.11 -12.91
CA ARG A 34 -25.89 5.75 -12.06
C ARG A 34 -25.98 4.23 -11.79
N PRO A 35 -25.92 3.79 -10.51
CA PRO A 35 -25.52 4.55 -9.34
C PRO A 35 -24.05 4.98 -9.42
N ALA A 36 -23.70 6.14 -8.87
CA ALA A 36 -22.30 6.51 -8.66
C ALA A 36 -21.70 5.61 -7.56
N GLU A 37 -20.68 4.83 -7.89
CA GLU A 37 -19.89 4.10 -6.90
C GLU A 37 -18.79 5.01 -6.38
N TYR A 38 -18.82 5.30 -5.08
CA TYR A 38 -17.77 6.03 -4.38
C TYR A 38 -16.75 5.02 -3.84
N ARG A 39 -15.47 5.18 -4.19
CA ARG A 39 -14.37 4.38 -3.68
C ARG A 39 -13.29 5.27 -3.10
N ARG A 40 -12.55 4.77 -2.11
CA ARG A 40 -11.37 5.47 -1.58
C ARG A 40 -10.39 5.73 -2.73
N ASN A 41 -9.86 6.94 -2.81
CA ASN A 41 -8.81 7.27 -3.78
C ASN A 41 -7.49 6.65 -3.30
N GLU A 42 -7.25 5.39 -3.67
CA GLU A 42 -6.03 4.66 -3.30
C GLU A 42 -4.77 5.36 -3.79
N ALA A 43 -4.83 6.08 -4.92
CA ALA A 43 -3.70 6.84 -5.44
C ALA A 43 -3.35 8.04 -4.52
N TYR A 44 -4.34 8.78 -4.03
CA TYR A 44 -4.15 9.87 -3.09
C TYR A 44 -3.52 9.38 -1.77
N PHE A 45 -4.03 8.29 -1.20
CA PHE A 45 -3.48 7.76 0.04
C PHE A 45 -2.07 7.19 -0.14
N ARG A 46 -1.79 6.54 -1.27
CA ARG A 46 -0.43 6.10 -1.61
C ARG A 46 0.52 7.29 -1.74
N TRP A 47 0.13 8.33 -2.49
CA TRP A 47 0.93 9.55 -2.61
C TRP A 47 1.18 10.20 -1.24
N LYS A 48 0.13 10.33 -0.40
CA LYS A 48 0.26 10.90 0.94
C LYS A 48 1.23 10.09 1.81
N ARG A 49 1.14 8.76 1.76
CA ARG A 49 2.04 7.85 2.48
C ARG A 49 3.49 8.05 2.04
N ILE A 50 3.74 8.18 0.74
CA ILE A 50 5.07 8.45 0.17
C ILE A 50 5.59 9.82 0.65
N GLU A 51 4.75 10.86 0.62
CA GLU A 51 5.13 12.20 1.06
C GLU A 51 5.44 12.24 2.56
N ASP A 52 4.64 11.55 3.38
CA ASP A 52 4.89 11.43 4.81
C ASP A 52 6.21 10.71 5.09
N LEU A 53 6.47 9.57 4.44
CA LEU A 53 7.74 8.84 4.55
C LEU A 53 8.94 9.69 4.12
N ALA A 54 8.82 10.42 3.00
CA ALA A 54 9.89 11.25 2.47
C ALA A 54 10.17 12.52 3.32
N ARG A 55 9.18 12.94 4.12
CA ARG A 55 9.34 14.06 5.06
C ARG A 55 9.95 13.59 6.37
N ASP A 56 9.53 12.44 6.86
CA ASP A 56 9.82 11.97 8.21
C ASP A 56 11.13 11.16 8.26
N HIS A 57 11.66 10.71 7.12
CA HIS A 57 12.92 9.97 7.01
C HIS A 57 13.90 10.59 6.01
N THR A 58 15.19 10.39 6.27
CA THR A 58 16.25 10.71 5.32
C THR A 58 16.36 9.65 4.20
N PRO A 59 16.91 10.01 3.02
CA PRO A 59 17.15 9.04 1.96
C PRO A 59 18.02 7.83 2.39
N SER A 60 18.96 8.04 3.31
CA SER A 60 19.80 6.97 3.87
C SER A 60 19.02 6.01 4.77
N GLU A 61 18.15 6.52 5.64
CA GLU A 61 17.31 5.67 6.51
C GLU A 61 16.30 4.86 5.72
N LEU A 62 15.75 5.43 4.64
CA LEU A 62 14.85 4.73 3.73
C LEU A 62 15.59 3.62 2.96
N ARG A 63 16.83 3.88 2.52
CA ARG A 63 17.67 2.85 1.87
C ARG A 63 17.97 1.68 2.79
N THR A 64 18.39 1.94 4.03
CA THR A 64 18.65 0.87 5.00
C THR A 64 17.40 0.01 5.24
N GLN A 65 16.23 0.63 5.40
CA GLN A 65 14.98 -0.13 5.52
C GLN A 65 14.64 -0.94 4.26
N ILE A 66 14.93 -0.41 3.06
CA ILE A 66 14.75 -1.16 1.81
C ILE A 66 15.68 -2.37 1.79
N ASP A 67 16.94 -2.20 2.17
CA ASP A 67 17.93 -3.29 2.20
C ASP A 67 17.50 -4.40 3.16
N ASP A 68 17.05 -4.06 4.38
CA ASP A 68 16.52 -5.03 5.36
C ASP A 68 15.33 -5.84 4.79
N LEU A 69 14.42 -5.17 4.06
CA LEU A 69 13.29 -5.85 3.44
C LEU A 69 13.72 -6.71 2.25
N ILE A 70 14.73 -6.30 1.48
CA ILE A 70 15.27 -7.12 0.38
C ILE A 70 15.91 -8.40 0.93
N GLU A 71 16.63 -8.33 2.05
CA GLU A 71 17.18 -9.53 2.68
C GLU A 71 16.08 -10.52 3.11
N GLU A 72 14.98 -10.01 3.67
CA GLU A 72 13.84 -10.84 4.02
C GLU A 72 13.10 -11.38 2.77
N ASP A 73 13.01 -10.59 1.70
CA ASP A 73 12.49 -11.04 0.41
C ASP A 73 13.28 -12.22 -0.16
N ASP A 74 14.61 -12.14 -0.12
CA ASP A 74 15.51 -13.18 -0.59
C ASP A 74 15.38 -14.46 0.27
N ALA A 75 15.27 -14.32 1.59
CA ALA A 75 15.01 -15.45 2.48
C ALA A 75 13.67 -16.16 2.16
N LEU A 76 12.65 -15.41 1.76
CA LEU A 76 11.35 -15.96 1.34
C LEU A 76 11.41 -16.60 -0.05
N GLN A 77 12.18 -16.02 -0.98
CA GLN A 77 12.46 -16.63 -2.28
C GLN A 77 13.12 -18.00 -2.11
N GLU A 78 14.14 -18.10 -1.27
CA GLU A 78 14.82 -19.36 -0.95
C GLU A 78 13.89 -20.36 -0.26
N ARG A 79 13.06 -19.91 0.69
CA ARG A 79 12.13 -20.78 1.43
C ARG A 79 11.10 -21.44 0.52
N PHE A 80 10.57 -20.72 -0.47
CA PHE A 80 9.53 -21.21 -1.38
C PHE A 80 10.06 -21.69 -2.73
N ASP A 81 11.39 -21.65 -2.94
CA ASP A 81 12.05 -21.94 -4.22
C ASP A 81 11.35 -21.22 -5.41
N ALA A 82 11.03 -19.94 -5.21
CA ALA A 82 10.25 -19.17 -6.15
C ALA A 82 10.80 -17.75 -6.28
N PRO A 83 10.78 -17.13 -7.47
CA PRO A 83 11.26 -15.76 -7.66
C PRO A 83 10.26 -14.70 -7.14
N SER A 84 9.00 -15.08 -6.91
CA SER A 84 7.96 -14.14 -6.45
C SER A 84 6.83 -14.89 -5.73
N PRO A 85 6.06 -14.20 -4.86
CA PRO A 85 4.95 -14.82 -4.15
C PRO A 85 3.81 -15.30 -5.07
N ASN A 86 3.78 -14.88 -6.33
CA ASN A 86 2.80 -15.35 -7.32
C ASN A 86 3.31 -16.54 -8.15
N ALA A 87 4.59 -16.89 -8.02
CA ALA A 87 5.21 -18.04 -8.69
C ALA A 87 5.25 -19.30 -7.81
N VAL A 88 4.80 -19.19 -6.55
CA VAL A 88 4.75 -20.32 -5.60
C VAL A 88 3.80 -21.40 -6.11
N SER A 89 4.30 -22.63 -6.18
CA SER A 89 3.53 -23.78 -6.66
C SER A 89 2.39 -24.12 -5.69
N PRO A 90 1.17 -24.47 -6.17
CA PRO A 90 0.12 -24.99 -5.30
C PRO A 90 0.53 -26.26 -4.54
N GLY A 91 1.49 -27.02 -5.07
CA GLY A 91 2.05 -28.20 -4.41
C GLY A 91 2.79 -27.90 -3.10
N GLU A 92 3.15 -26.63 -2.86
CA GLU A 92 3.69 -26.18 -1.56
C GLU A 92 2.71 -26.36 -0.40
N PHE A 93 1.44 -26.71 -0.65
CA PHE A 93 0.45 -26.94 0.40
C PHE A 93 0.03 -28.41 0.51
N ASP A 94 0.56 -29.28 -0.34
CA ASP A 94 0.15 -30.69 -0.39
C ASP A 94 0.84 -31.52 0.70
N GLY A 95 0.09 -32.43 1.31
CA GLY A 95 0.62 -33.46 2.21
C GLY A 95 1.18 -32.96 3.55
N VAL A 96 0.95 -31.69 3.89
CA VAL A 96 1.36 -31.09 5.17
C VAL A 96 0.19 -30.93 6.14
N ASP A 97 0.50 -30.82 7.43
CA ASP A 97 -0.51 -30.58 8.46
C ASP A 97 -1.08 -29.16 8.42
N HIS A 98 -2.18 -28.95 9.14
CA HIS A 98 -2.91 -27.68 9.12
C HIS A 98 -2.09 -26.49 9.63
N GLU A 99 -1.21 -26.72 10.63
CA GLU A 99 -0.33 -25.68 11.20
C GLU A 99 0.69 -25.22 10.15
N THR A 100 1.33 -26.17 9.47
CA THR A 100 2.28 -25.88 8.39
C THR A 100 1.61 -25.17 7.23
N VAL A 101 0.38 -25.56 6.86
CA VAL A 101 -0.40 -24.84 5.83
C VAL A 101 -0.64 -23.39 6.24
N HIS A 102 -1.02 -23.16 7.50
CA HIS A 102 -1.26 -21.82 8.02
C HIS A 102 0.02 -20.97 8.00
N ASP A 103 1.13 -21.49 8.52
CA ASP A 103 2.43 -20.82 8.53
C ASP A 103 2.94 -20.47 7.13
N ARG A 104 2.72 -21.35 6.14
CA ARG A 104 3.05 -21.09 4.74
C ARG A 104 2.16 -20.00 4.15
N TRP A 105 0.86 -20.01 4.47
CA TRP A 105 -0.06 -18.97 4.04
C TRP A 105 0.29 -17.60 4.63
N GLU A 106 0.62 -17.55 5.91
CA GLU A 106 1.07 -16.31 6.56
C GLU A 106 2.36 -15.79 5.95
N ALA A 107 3.36 -16.66 5.75
CA ALA A 107 4.61 -16.29 5.11
C ALA A 107 4.40 -15.77 3.68
N LEU A 108 3.51 -16.40 2.91
CA LEU A 108 3.19 -15.97 1.56
C LEU A 108 2.45 -14.63 1.53
N SER A 109 1.55 -14.40 2.48
CA SER A 109 0.86 -13.12 2.66
C SER A 109 1.84 -12.01 3.03
N ARG A 110 2.73 -12.28 3.99
CA ARG A 110 3.82 -11.40 4.41
C ARG A 110 4.72 -11.05 3.24
N TRP A 111 5.11 -12.03 2.43
CA TRP A 111 5.95 -11.81 1.26
C TRP A 111 5.31 -10.85 0.23
N ARG A 112 4.00 -10.97 0.00
CA ARG A 112 3.27 -10.03 -0.87
C ARG A 112 3.26 -8.62 -0.33
N SER A 113 3.01 -8.46 0.97
CA SER A 113 3.04 -7.15 1.63
C SER A 113 4.44 -6.54 1.61
N LEU A 114 5.47 -7.35 1.86
CA LEU A 114 6.86 -6.93 1.85
C LEU A 114 7.28 -6.37 0.49
N ARG A 115 6.95 -7.05 -0.61
CA ARG A 115 7.21 -6.53 -1.97
C ARG A 115 6.53 -5.17 -2.21
N HIS A 116 5.32 -5.00 -1.69
CA HIS A 116 4.61 -3.73 -1.78
C HIS A 116 5.29 -2.61 -0.94
N ASP A 117 5.75 -2.96 0.25
CA ASP A 117 6.45 -2.03 1.15
C ASP A 117 7.80 -1.58 0.57
N ILE A 118 8.56 -2.48 -0.07
CA ILE A 118 9.78 -2.14 -0.80
C ILE A 118 9.48 -1.09 -1.88
N GLU A 119 8.47 -1.32 -2.73
CA GLU A 119 8.10 -0.37 -3.79
C GLU A 119 7.72 1.00 -3.22
N LEU A 120 6.98 1.02 -2.10
CA LEU A 120 6.56 2.25 -1.42
C LEU A 120 7.78 3.02 -0.86
N LEU A 121 8.69 2.32 -0.19
CA LEU A 121 9.90 2.91 0.38
C LEU A 121 10.86 3.42 -0.70
N GLN A 122 11.00 2.70 -1.82
CA GLN A 122 11.80 3.17 -2.95
C GLN A 122 11.27 4.48 -3.53
N GLN A 123 9.95 4.60 -3.69
CA GLN A 123 9.31 5.85 -4.11
C GLN A 123 9.52 6.97 -3.09
N ALA A 124 9.41 6.67 -1.79
CA ALA A 124 9.69 7.63 -0.72
C ALA A 124 11.16 8.09 -0.73
N ALA A 125 12.11 7.18 -0.94
CA ALA A 125 13.54 7.50 -1.00
C ALA A 125 13.83 8.44 -2.18
N HIS A 126 13.32 8.13 -3.36
CA HIS A 126 13.44 8.98 -4.54
C HIS A 126 12.81 10.36 -4.31
N ARG A 127 11.65 10.42 -3.66
CA ARG A 127 10.97 11.67 -3.31
C ARG A 127 11.79 12.50 -2.31
N ALA A 128 12.38 11.87 -1.29
CA ALA A 128 13.20 12.54 -0.28
C ALA A 128 14.47 13.15 -0.87
N GLU A 129 15.08 12.50 -1.87
CA GLU A 129 16.22 13.04 -2.63
C GLU A 129 15.86 14.29 -3.41
N GLN A 130 14.79 14.24 -4.20
CA GLN A 130 14.33 15.40 -4.95
C GLN A 130 14.09 16.61 -4.03
N ARG A 131 13.56 16.39 -2.82
CA ARG A 131 13.35 17.48 -1.84
C ARG A 131 14.68 18.11 -1.41
N ARG A 132 15.73 17.32 -1.17
CA ARG A 132 17.06 17.83 -0.83
C ARG A 132 17.67 18.65 -1.96
N ASP A 133 17.59 18.15 -3.20
CA ASP A 133 18.12 18.85 -4.37
C ASP A 133 17.44 20.22 -4.57
N THR A 134 16.12 20.28 -4.35
CA THR A 134 15.37 21.55 -4.43
C THR A 134 15.73 22.52 -3.30
N SER A 135 16.00 22.04 -2.08
CA SER A 135 16.40 22.91 -0.97
C SER A 135 17.83 23.46 -1.13
N ASP A 136 18.73 22.65 -1.69
CA ASP A 136 20.11 23.07 -1.95
C ASP A 136 20.17 24.10 -3.07
N THR A 137 19.39 23.91 -4.14
CA THR A 137 19.30 24.88 -5.25
C THR A 137 18.65 26.21 -4.82
N ALA A 138 17.67 26.18 -3.91
CA ALA A 138 17.02 27.39 -3.40
C ALA A 138 17.87 28.19 -2.40
N SER A 139 18.96 27.60 -1.88
CA SER A 139 19.87 28.22 -0.90
C SER A 139 21.15 28.80 -1.50
N ALA A 140 21.34 28.69 -2.83
CA ALA A 140 22.49 29.18 -3.59
C ALA A 140 22.16 30.45 -4.39
#